data_AF-A0A2H6GZ82-F1
#
_entry.id   AF-A0A2H6GZ82-F1
#
_cell.length_a   1.000
_cell.length_b   1.000
_cell.length_c   1.000
_cell.angle_alpha   90.00
_cell.angle_beta   90.00
_cell.angle_gamma   90.00
#
_symmetry.space_group_name_H-M   'P 1'
#
loop_
_entity.id
_entity.type
_entity.pdbx_description
1 polymer ?
#
loop_
_entity_poly.entity_id
_entity_poly.type
_entity_poly.pdbx_seq_one_letter_code
_entity_poly.pdbx_strand_id
1 'polypeptide(L)' 'MKRDELESKYGKELINKIFAEGYLDGCTITINKDGSEDIPEIDIQLAIKGINGGNINDNEWD' A
#
# COMPACT_ATOMS: atom_id res chain seq x y z
N MET A 1 -4.61 -4.01 6.58
CA MET A 1 -4.64 -5.34 5.97
C MET A 1 -3.26 -5.97 6.00
N LYS A 2 -3.19 -7.29 6.14
CA LYS A 2 -1.94 -8.04 5.97
C LYS A 2 -1.53 -8.07 4.49
N ARG A 3 -0.22 -8.17 4.23
CA ARG A 3 0.32 -8.26 2.87
C ARG A 3 -0.32 -9.38 2.03
N ASP A 4 -0.50 -10.57 2.59
CA ASP A 4 -1.11 -11.71 1.87
C ASP A 4 -2.58 -11.42 1.46
N GLU A 5 -3.30 -10.64 2.27
CA GLU A 5 -4.67 -10.23 1.95
C GLU A 5 -4.69 -9.22 0.81
N LEU A 6 -3.72 -8.30 0.78
CA LEU A 6 -3.53 -7.34 -0.31
C LEU A 6 -3.12 -8.05 -1.60
N GLU A 7 -2.19 -9.00 -1.54
CA GLU A 7 -1.77 -9.80 -2.71
C GLU A 7 -2.94 -10.59 -3.29
N SER A 8 -3.81 -11.13 -2.43
CA SER A 8 -5.02 -11.84 -2.84
C SER A 8 -6.07 -10.91 -3.46
N LYS A 9 -6.18 -9.67 -2.98
CA LYS A 9 -7.19 -8.70 -3.42
C LYS A 9 -6.80 -7.95 -4.70
N TYR A 10 -5.54 -7.53 -4.79
CA TYR A 10 -5.05 -6.63 -5.85
C TYR A 10 -4.08 -7.30 -6.83
N GLY A 11 -3.63 -8.51 -6.52
CA GLY A 11 -2.65 -9.24 -7.31
C GLY A 11 -1.23 -9.05 -6.78
N LYS A 12 -0.52 -10.17 -6.64
CA LYS A 12 0.85 -10.23 -6.11
C LYS A 12 1.85 -9.35 -6.85
N GLU A 13 1.77 -9.30 -8.19
CA GLU A 13 2.69 -8.47 -8.99
C GLU A 13 2.52 -6.98 -8.69
N LEU A 14 1.27 -6.51 -8.58
CA LEU A 14 0.97 -5.11 -8.29
C LEU A 14 1.44 -4.72 -6.88
N ILE A 15 1.15 -5.55 -5.88
CA ILE A 15 1.62 -5.30 -4.51
C ILE A 15 3.15 -5.29 -4.46
N ASN A 16 3.83 -6.25 -5.08
CA ASN A 16 5.29 -6.23 -5.11
C ASN A 16 5.86 -4.98 -5.79
N LYS A 17 5.23 -4.50 -6.85
CA LYS A 17 5.60 -3.25 -7.51
C LYS A 17 5.47 -2.04 -6.56
N ILE A 18 4.35 -1.95 -5.84
CA ILE A 18 4.09 -0.88 -4.86
C ILE A 18 5.23 -0.79 -3.83
N PHE A 19 5.65 -1.94 -3.28
CA PHE A 19 6.73 -2.01 -2.30
C PHE A 19 8.11 -1.74 -2.90
N ALA A 20 8.38 -2.24 -4.11
CA ALA A 20 9.70 -2.11 -4.75
C ALA A 20 9.99 -0.70 -5.26
N GLU A 21 8.95 0.03 -5.67
CA GLU A 21 9.08 1.37 -6.27
C GLU A 21 8.88 2.51 -5.26
N GLY A 22 8.72 2.21 -3.96
CA GLY A 22 8.64 3.24 -2.91
C GLY A 22 7.31 4.00 -2.86
N TYR A 23 6.22 3.44 -3.40
CA TYR A 23 4.91 4.10 -3.38
C TYR A 23 4.28 4.23 -1.99
N LEU A 24 4.84 3.54 -0.99
CA LEU A 24 4.43 3.61 0.41
C LEU A 24 5.46 4.36 1.28
N ASP A 25 6.41 5.07 0.67
CA ASP A 25 7.38 5.86 1.41
C ASP A 25 6.66 6.96 2.20
N GLY A 26 6.85 6.95 3.53
CA GLY A 26 6.16 7.86 4.45
C GLY A 26 4.84 7.33 5.02
N CYS A 27 4.31 6.21 4.53
CA CYS A 27 3.14 5.57 5.12
C CYS A 27 3.45 4.98 6.50
N THR A 28 2.48 5.05 7.41
CA THR A 28 2.57 4.41 8.72
C THR A 28 2.13 2.96 8.62
N ILE A 29 3.05 2.02 8.82
CA ILE A 29 2.78 0.59 8.86
C ILE A 29 2.81 0.11 10.32
N THR A 30 1.79 -0.64 10.73
CA THR A 30 1.78 -1.26 12.06
C THR A 30 2.48 -2.61 11.98
N ILE A 31 3.42 -2.86 12.90
CA ILE A 31 4.04 -4.18 13.05
C ILE A 31 3.35 -4.93 14.19
N ASN A 32 2.72 -6.05 13.87
CA ASN A 32 2.05 -6.91 14.83
C ASN A 32 3.05 -7.69 15.69
N LYS A 33 2.57 -8.25 16.82
CA LYS A 33 3.40 -9.07 17.73
C LYS A 33 4.03 -10.31 17.07
N ASP A 34 3.41 -10.83 16.02
CA ASP A 34 3.90 -11.95 15.22
C ASP A 34 4.89 -11.54 14.12
N GLY A 35 5.22 -10.24 14.02
CA GLY A 35 6.06 -9.68 12.98
C GLY A 35 5.34 -9.40 11.65
N SER A 36 4.04 -9.66 11.56
CA SER A 36 3.28 -9.32 10.35
C SER A 36 3.02 -7.82 10.24
N GLU A 37 3.14 -7.31 9.02
CA GLU A 37 2.81 -5.93 8.68
C GLU A 37 1.30 -5.78 8.49
N ASP A 38 0.72 -4.75 9.11
CA ASP A 38 -0.64 -4.30 8.89
C ASP A 38 -0.60 -2.93 8.20
N ILE A 39 -0.97 -2.94 6.92
CA ILE A 39 -0.87 -1.79 6.02
C ILE A 39 -2.27 -1.21 5.83
N PRO A 40 -2.47 0.11 6.02
CA PRO A 40 -3.76 0.72 5.74
C PRO A 40 -4.17 0.51 4.28
N GLU A 41 -5.41 0.06 4.05
CA GLU A 41 -5.87 -0.22 2.69
C GLU A 41 -5.92 1.05 1.83
N ILE A 42 -6.19 2.20 2.45
CA ILE A 42 -6.23 3.49 1.76
C ILE A 42 -4.90 3.83 1.10
N ASP A 43 -3.77 3.59 1.78
CA ASP A 43 -2.43 3.83 1.23
C ASP A 43 -2.18 2.97 -0.02
N ILE A 44 -2.66 1.72 -0.01
CA ILE A 44 -2.58 0.84 -1.18
C ILE A 44 -3.42 1.38 -2.33
N GLN A 45 -4.63 1.86 -2.06
CA GLN A 45 -5.50 2.44 -3.09
C GLN A 45 -4.90 3.71 -3.70
N LEU A 46 -4.26 4.55 -2.89
CA LEU A 46 -3.55 5.76 -3.36
C LEU A 46 -2.32 5.40 -4.18
N ALA A 47 -1.53 4.41 -3.75
CA ALA A 47 -0.41 3.88 -4.54
C ALA A 47 -0.88 3.38 -5.91
N ILE A 48 -1.99 2.63 -5.97
CA ILE A 48 -2.59 2.16 -7.22
C ILE A 48 -3.05 3.33 -8.10
N LYS A 49 -3.67 4.36 -7.50
CA LYS A 49 -4.05 5.59 -8.19
C LYS A 49 -2.83 6.27 -8.83
N GLY A 50 -1.74 6.40 -8.08
CA GLY A 50 -0.47 6.96 -8.56
C GLY A 50 0.17 6.14 -9.70
N ILE A 51 0.20 4.81 -9.56
CA ILE A 51 0.69 3.90 -10.62
C ILE A 51 -0.09 4.07 -11.93
N ASN A 52 -1.41 4.30 -11.83
CA ASN A 52 -2.28 4.51 -12.98
C ASN A 52 -2.24 5.95 -13.53
N GLY A 53 -1.35 6.82 -13.02
CA GLY A 53 -1.20 8.20 -13.46
C GLY A 53 -2.27 9.15 -12.91
N GLY A 54 -3.00 8.74 -11.88
CA GLY A 54 -3.95 9.61 -11.17
C GLY A 54 -3.23 10.61 -10.28
N ASN A 55 -3.78 11.82 -10.17
CA ASN A 55 -3.28 12.82 -9.22
C ASN A 55 -3.67 12.44 -7.80
N ILE A 56 -2.71 12.44 -6.87
CA ILE A 56 -2.96 12.23 -5.43
C ILE A 56 -2.79 13.58 -4.76
N ASN A 57 -3.86 14.10 -4.16
CA ASN A 57 -3.80 15.35 -3.42
C ASN A 57 -3.27 15.09 -2.01
N ASP A 58 -2.58 16.08 -1.43
CA ASP A 58 -1.97 15.96 -0.09
C ASP A 58 -2.98 15.53 0.98
N ASN A 59 -4.24 15.98 0.87
CA ASN A 59 -5.31 15.66 1.80
C ASN A 59 -5.93 14.26 1.62
N GLU A 60 -5.46 13.46 0.67
CA GLU A 60 -5.91 12.07 0.51
C GLU A 60 -5.10 11.11 1.39
N TRP A 61 -3.94 11.54 1.90
CA TRP A 61 -3.06 10.74 2.76
C TRP A 61 -3.40 10.82 4.27
N ASP A 62 -4.25 11.77 4.67
CA ASP A 62 -4.71 12.02 6.05
C ASP A 62 -6.18 11.61 6.25
#